data_AF-A0A0R2WNV8-F1
#
_entry.id   AF-A0A0R2WNV8-F1
#
_cell.length_a   1.000
_cell.length_b   1.000
_cell.length_c   1.000
_cell.angle_alpha   90.00
_cell.angle_beta   90.00
_cell.angle_gamma   90.00
#
_symmetry.space_group_name_H-M   'P 1'
#
loop_
_entity.id
_entity.type
_entity.pdbx_description
1 polymer ?
#
loop_
_entity_poly.entity_id
_entity_poly.type
_entity_poly.pdbx_seq_one_letter_code
_entity_poly.pdbx_strand_id
1 'polypeptide(L)' 'MFNSFFNSIIAAQQASAAAKVLAYISDAQLAELGHTRATFIENVKTDFINSLQVETAKKQNKTPASANLAGVF' A
#
# COMPACT_ATOMS: atom_id res chain seq x y z
N MET A 1 7.19 -15.25 -0.28
CA MET A 1 6.52 -15.40 1.04
C MET A 1 6.83 -14.25 2.00
N PHE A 2 8.09 -13.91 2.28
CA PHE A 2 8.44 -12.81 3.19
C PHE A 2 7.84 -11.44 2.82
N ASN A 3 7.84 -11.05 1.54
CA ASN A 3 7.21 -9.80 1.11
C ASN A 3 5.71 -9.71 1.46
N SER A 4 4.97 -10.81 1.35
CA SER A 4 3.54 -10.84 1.69
C SER A 4 3.33 -10.69 3.20
N PHE A 5 4.20 -11.28 4.01
CA PHE A 5 4.19 -11.12 5.46
C PHE A 5 4.48 -9.68 5.88
N PHE A 6 5.56 -9.08 5.38
CA PHE A 6 5.87 -7.66 5.68
C PHE A 6 4.77 -6.72 5.19
N ASN A 7 4.20 -6.94 4.00
CA ASN A 7 3.08 -6.15 3.50
C ASN A 7 1.85 -6.25 4.42
N SER A 8 1.58 -7.43 5.00
CA SER A 8 0.48 -7.60 5.95
C SER A 8 0.70 -6.84 7.26
N ILE A 9 1.94 -6.81 7.78
CA ILE A 9 2.31 -6.02 8.98
C ILE A 9 2.11 -4.54 8.71
N ILE A 10 2.59 -4.05 7.55
CA ILE A 10 2.48 -2.63 7.23
C ILE A 10 1.02 -2.23 6.97
N ALA A 11 0.24 -3.10 6.33
CA ALA A 11 -1.20 -2.89 6.15
C ALA A 11 -1.97 -2.86 7.49
N ALA A 12 -1.57 -3.69 8.47
CA ALA A 12 -2.12 -3.65 9.82
C ALA A 12 -1.75 -2.35 10.56
N GLN A 13 -0.52 -1.86 10.39
CA GLN A 13 -0.09 -0.58 10.96
C GLN A 13 -0.84 0.60 10.36
N GLN A 14 -1.04 0.61 9.04
CA GLN A 14 -1.86 1.61 8.34
C GLN A 14 -3.31 1.60 8.82
N ALA A 15 -3.91 0.42 9.00
CA ALA A 15 -5.25 0.30 9.57
C ALA A 15 -5.34 0.82 11.02
N SER A 16 -4.32 0.56 11.84
CA SER A 16 -4.22 1.08 13.22
C SER A 16 -4.07 2.61 13.25
N ALA A 17 -3.25 3.17 12.36
CA ALA A 17 -3.12 4.61 12.21
C ALA A 17 -4.42 5.25 11.73
N ALA A 18 -5.10 4.65 10.74
CA ALA A 18 -6.40 5.10 10.25
C ALA A 18 -7.47 5.09 11.35
N ALA A 19 -7.51 4.04 12.18
CA ALA A 19 -8.42 3.95 13.32
C ALA A 19 -8.15 5.05 14.37
N LYS A 20 -6.88 5.38 14.63
CA LYS A 20 -6.50 6.49 15.52
C LYS A 20 -6.91 7.84 14.94
N VAL A 21 -6.69 8.07 13.65
CA VAL A 21 -7.10 9.32 12.97
C VAL A 21 -8.62 9.47 12.96
N LEU A 22 -9.35 8.37 12.77
CA LEU A 22 -10.81 8.31 12.88
C LEU A 22 -11.35 8.78 14.24
N ALA A 23 -10.58 8.66 15.32
CA ALA A 23 -10.97 9.17 16.64
C ALA A 23 -10.93 10.70 16.72
N TYR A 24 -10.20 11.37 15.82
CA TYR A 24 -10.04 12.82 15.78
C TYR A 24 -10.79 13.48 14.61
N ILE A 25 -11.40 12.71 13.71
CA ILE A 25 -12.19 13.19 12.57
C ILE A 25 -13.69 13.03 12.85
N SER A 26 -14.49 14.04 12.52
CA SER A 26 -15.96 13.95 12.60
C SER A 26 -16.55 13.24 11.38
N ASP A 27 -17.76 12.69 11.51
CA ASP A 27 -18.44 12.02 10.40
C ASP A 27 -18.68 12.95 9.20
N ALA A 28 -18.89 14.25 9.45
CA ALA A 28 -19.04 15.26 8.41
C ALA A 28 -17.75 15.45 7.60
N GLN A 29 -16.60 15.55 8.27
CA GLN A 29 -15.30 15.66 7.60
C GLN A 29 -14.92 14.38 6.86
N LEU A 30 -15.35 13.23 7.35
CA LEU A 30 -15.14 11.96 6.67
C LEU A 30 -16.00 11.84 5.42
N ALA A 31 -17.25 12.32 5.48
CA ALA A 31 -18.17 12.35 4.35
C ALA A 31 -17.70 13.32 3.24
N GLU A 32 -17.08 14.45 3.60
CA GLU A 32 -16.42 15.35 2.64
C GLU A 32 -15.29 14.66 1.87
N LEU A 33 -14.60 13.71 2.50
CA LEU A 33 -13.57 12.87 1.86
C LEU A 33 -14.17 11.70 1.07
N GLY A 34 -15.51 11.57 1.01
CA GLY A 34 -16.18 10.45 0.35
C GLY A 34 -16.09 9.12 1.11
N HIS A 35 -15.70 9.15 2.38
CA HIS A 35 -15.56 7.97 3.22
C HIS A 35 -16.63 7.92 4.33
N THR A 36 -16.90 6.71 4.80
CA THR A 36 -17.70 6.49 6.02
C THR A 36 -16.82 5.81 7.06
N ARG A 37 -17.17 5.89 8.35
CA ARG A 37 -16.33 5.25 9.40
C ARG A 37 -16.16 3.75 9.18
N ALA A 38 -17.18 3.11 8.62
CA ALA A 38 -17.16 1.70 8.27
C ALA A 38 -16.20 1.38 7.11
N THR A 39 -16.12 2.27 6.11
CA THR A 39 -15.34 2.02 4.89
C THR A 39 -13.95 2.65 4.90
N PHE A 40 -13.67 3.63 5.76
CA PHE A 40 -12.41 4.38 5.76
C PHE A 40 -11.18 3.49 5.99
N ILE A 41 -11.23 2.62 7.00
CA ILE A 41 -10.08 1.74 7.34
C ILE A 41 -9.82 0.72 6.21
N GLU A 42 -10.88 0.19 5.62
CA GLU A 42 -10.79 -0.77 4.52
C GLU A 42 -10.27 -0.11 3.24
N ASN A 43 -10.72 1.10 2.93
CA ASN A 43 -10.25 1.88 1.79
C ASN A 43 -8.77 2.23 1.96
N VAL A 44 -8.34 2.75 3.12
CA VAL A 44 -6.92 3.05 3.41
C VAL A 44 -6.05 1.80 3.27
N LYS A 45 -6.52 0.65 3.77
CA LYS A 45 -5.79 -0.62 3.62
C LYS A 45 -5.67 -1.01 2.15
N THR A 46 -6.77 -0.92 1.39
CA THR A 46 -6.83 -1.31 -0.02
C THR A 46 -5.94 -0.42 -0.89
N ASP A 47 -6.04 0.90 -0.72
CA ASP A 47 -5.21 1.88 -1.43
C ASP A 47 -3.73 1.68 -1.12
N PHE A 48 -3.40 1.39 0.14
CA PHE A 48 -2.03 1.10 0.53
C PHE A 48 -1.49 -0.19 -0.12
N ILE A 49 -2.26 -1.29 -0.11
CA ILE A 49 -1.86 -2.53 -0.79
C ILE A 49 -1.69 -2.32 -2.30
N ASN A 50 -2.60 -1.57 -2.93
CA ASN A 50 -2.51 -1.22 -4.34
C ASN A 50 -1.24 -0.40 -4.63
N SER A 51 -0.88 0.56 -3.77
CA SER A 51 0.35 1.34 -3.91
C SER A 51 1.61 0.47 -3.84
N LEU A 52 1.63 -0.54 -2.95
CA LEU A 52 2.74 -1.48 -2.83
C LEU A 52 2.87 -2.38 -4.07
N GLN A 53 1.76 -2.79 -4.68
CA GLN A 53 1.78 -3.58 -5.92
C GLN A 53 2.31 -2.76 -7.10
N VAL A 54 1.88 -1.50 -7.22
CA VAL A 54 2.38 -0.57 -8.25
C VAL A 54 3.88 -0.34 -8.11
N GLU A 55 4.38 -0.11 -6.89
CA GLU A 55 5.82 0.10 -6.66
C GLU A 55 6.64 -1.18 -6.90
N THR A 56 6.07 -2.36 -6.63
CA THR A 56 6.70 -3.64 -6.96
C THR A 56 6.82 -3.82 -8.48
N ALA A 57 5.77 -3.51 -9.24
CA ALA A 57 5.76 -3.58 -10.69
C ALA A 57 6.75 -2.58 -11.34
N LYS A 58 6.86 -1.36 -10.78
CA LYS A 58 7.86 -0.37 -11.22
C LYS A 58 9.30 -0.84 -10.99
N LYS A 59 9.57 -1.55 -9.88
CA LYS A 59 10.91 -2.11 -9.60
C LYS A 59 11.26 -3.25 -10.54
N GLN A 60 10.30 -4.10 -10.93
CA GLN A 60 10.52 -5.16 -11.92
C GLN A 60 10.88 -4.60 -13.30
N ASN A 61 10.21 -3.53 -13.74
CA ASN A 61 10.49 -2.87 -15.03
C ASN A 61 11.80 -2.07 -15.05
N LYS A 62 12.50 -1.94 -13.91
CA LYS A 62 13.74 -1.15 -13.77
C LYS A 62 15.01 -1.98 -13.68
N THR A 63 14.94 -3.29 -13.91
CA THR A 63 16.16 -4.10 -14.05
C THR A 63 16.61 -3.99 -15.51
N PRO A 64 17.58 -3.15 -15.89
CA PRO A 64 18.25 -3.36 -17.16
C PRO A 64 18.89 -4.75 -17.02
N ALA A 65 18.46 -5.70 -17.85
CA ALA A 65 19.21 -6.94 -18.02
C ALA A 65 20.65 -6.50 -18.30
N SER A 66 21.56 -6.81 -17.37
CA SER A 66 22.95 -6.46 -17.51
C SER A 66 23.43 -6.97 -18.86
N ALA A 67 23.95 -6.07 -19.70
CA ALA A 67 24.52 -6.38 -21.01
C ALA A 67 25.68 -7.41 -20.95
N ASN A 68 26.11 -7.81 -19.75
CA ASN A 68 27.15 -8.81 -19.50
C ASN A 68 26.68 -10.28 -19.66
N LEU A 69 25.45 -10.52 -20.12
CA LEU A 69 24.97 -11.88 -20.42
C LEU A 69 25.03 -12.25 -21.92
N ALA A 70 25.54 -11.34 -22.77
CA ALA A 70 25.83 -11.63 -24.17
C ALA A 70 27.32 -11.99 -24.35
N GLY A 71 27.65 -13.28 -24.18
CA GLY A 71 28.88 -13.87 -24.70
C GLY A 71 30.11 -13.76 -23.79
N VAL A 72 30.18 -14.61 -22.77
CA VAL A 72 31.42 -15.35 -22.55
C VAL A 72 31.35 -16.55 -23.51
N PHE A 73 32.48 -16.82 -24.17
CA PHE A 73 32.77 -17.83 -25.22
C PHE A 73 32.61 -17.34 -26.66
#